data_AF-A0A7V7UBK9-F1
#
_entry.id   AF-A0A7V7UBK9-F1
#
_cell.length_a   1.000
_cell.length_b   1.000
_cell.length_c   1.000
_cell.angle_alpha   90.00
_cell.angle_beta   90.00
_cell.angle_gamma   90.00
#
_symmetry.space_group_name_H-M   'P 1'
#
loop_
_entity.id
_entity.type
_entity.pdbx_description
1 polymer ?
#
loop_
_entity_poly.entity_id
_entity_poly.type
_entity_poly.pdbx_seq_one_letter_code
_entity_poly.pdbx_strand_id
1 'polypeptide(L)'
;MGSFISIGIVYTDKNIIKMGDDLVDIIKYLSPFCNKIVVNYPDDDICENWEEKSFVGEEGFEKAFSILNDKKFSTGKIYCKIQNKDYNVLVSIKGKNDLFRGILFEIPEEELFLEKFSSDILDIITDKIANSIIELWNNTEFNYAFCDSEADIEYSLCEVRASEKPIYSMLLLKNEFNQPIVRLGSWCIDGLTPRK
;
A
#
# COMPACT_ATOMS: atom_id res chain seq x y z
N MET A 1 18.33 2.81 -11.33
CA MET A 1 17.01 2.14 -11.19
C MET A 1 16.77 2.09 -9.70
N GLY A 2 15.77 2.82 -9.22
CA GLY A 2 15.47 2.89 -7.79
C GLY A 2 14.64 1.68 -7.39
N SER A 3 14.95 1.10 -6.23
CA SER A 3 14.14 0.08 -5.56
C SER A 3 13.01 0.76 -4.78
N PHE A 4 11.94 0.04 -4.49
CA PHE A 4 10.79 0.53 -3.75
C PHE A 4 10.44 -0.40 -2.59
N ILE A 5 9.96 0.19 -1.50
CA ILE A 5 9.28 -0.53 -0.44
C ILE A 5 7.79 -0.42 -0.71
N SER A 6 7.17 -1.58 -0.89
CA SER A 6 5.79 -1.71 -1.33
C SER A 6 4.90 -2.13 -0.17
N ILE A 7 3.87 -1.35 0.10
CA ILE A 7 2.85 -1.61 1.11
C ILE A 7 1.53 -1.89 0.39
N GLY A 8 1.06 -3.14 0.47
CA GLY A 8 -0.21 -3.53 -0.13
C GLY A 8 -1.31 -3.67 0.92
N ILE A 9 -2.49 -3.11 0.64
CA ILE A 9 -3.73 -3.33 1.41
C ILE A 9 -4.69 -4.08 0.50
N VAL A 10 -5.08 -5.30 0.87
CA VAL A 10 -5.75 -6.23 -0.05
C VAL A 10 -7.11 -6.68 0.46
N TYR A 11 -8.06 -6.68 -0.46
CA TYR A 11 -9.46 -7.05 -0.31
C TYR A 11 -9.74 -8.31 -1.13
N THR A 12 -10.56 -9.21 -0.60
CA THR A 12 -11.00 -10.44 -1.25
C THR A 12 -12.50 -10.62 -1.17
N ASP A 13 -13.06 -11.37 -2.11
CA ASP A 13 -14.47 -11.77 -2.13
C ASP A 13 -15.45 -10.58 -1.93
N LYS A 14 -16.36 -10.71 -0.97
CA LYS A 14 -17.37 -9.71 -0.60
C LYS A 14 -16.78 -8.38 -0.11
N ASN A 15 -15.52 -8.36 0.35
CA ASN A 15 -14.89 -7.15 0.87
C ASN A 15 -14.37 -6.24 -0.27
N ILE A 16 -14.27 -6.72 -1.51
CA ILE A 16 -13.89 -5.88 -2.66
C ILE A 16 -14.89 -4.72 -2.83
N ILE A 17 -16.18 -4.97 -2.56
CA ILE A 17 -17.23 -3.96 -2.63
C ILE A 17 -17.02 -2.87 -1.56
N LYS A 18 -16.41 -3.23 -0.42
CA LYS A 18 -16.10 -2.32 0.70
C LYS A 18 -14.88 -1.45 0.47
N MET A 19 -14.01 -1.81 -0.48
CA MET A 19 -12.81 -1.05 -0.80
C MET A 19 -13.13 0.42 -1.13
N GLY A 20 -14.26 0.70 -1.80
CA GLY A 20 -14.69 2.07 -2.10
C GLY A 20 -14.98 2.91 -0.86
N ASP A 21 -15.66 2.32 0.13
CA ASP A 21 -15.97 2.96 1.41
C ASP A 21 -14.67 3.13 2.22
N ASP A 22 -13.86 2.08 2.32
CA ASP A 22 -12.62 2.06 3.09
C ASP A 22 -11.54 2.98 2.50
N LEU A 23 -11.61 3.25 1.19
CA LEU A 23 -10.75 4.25 0.54
C LEU A 23 -10.91 5.63 1.18
N VAL A 24 -12.13 6.02 1.58
CA VAL A 24 -12.38 7.29 2.25
C VAL A 24 -11.65 7.34 3.60
N ASP A 25 -11.69 6.25 4.37
CA ASP A 25 -11.03 6.20 5.67
C ASP A 25 -9.49 6.15 5.54
N ILE A 26 -8.98 5.48 4.49
CA ILE A 26 -7.56 5.55 4.13
C ILE A 26 -7.17 6.98 3.76
N ILE A 27 -7.98 7.68 2.97
CA ILE A 27 -7.74 9.09 2.61
C ILE A 27 -7.71 9.97 3.85
N LYS A 28 -8.68 9.83 4.75
CA LYS A 28 -8.74 10.60 5.99
C LYS A 28 -7.51 10.36 6.85
N TYR A 29 -7.04 9.11 6.94
CA TYR A 29 -5.81 8.76 7.64
C TYR A 29 -4.58 9.43 7.03
N LEU A 30 -4.48 9.46 5.69
CA LEU A 30 -3.32 10.01 4.97
C LEU A 30 -3.35 11.54 4.87
N SER A 31 -4.53 12.17 4.84
CA SER A 31 -4.71 13.59 4.56
C SER A 31 -3.91 14.55 5.48
N PRO A 32 -3.71 14.28 6.78
CA PRO A 32 -2.89 15.14 7.64
C PRO A 32 -1.41 15.16 7.24
N PHE A 33 -0.96 14.14 6.53
CA PHE A 33 0.43 13.97 6.12
C PHE A 33 0.66 14.32 4.65
N CYS A 34 -0.40 14.39 3.83
CA CYS A 34 -0.27 14.47 2.39
C CYS A 34 -0.88 15.75 1.82
N ASN A 35 -0.08 16.46 1.03
CA ASN A 35 -0.39 17.80 0.55
C ASN A 35 -1.15 17.78 -0.77
N LYS A 36 -0.77 16.86 -1.66
CA LYS A 36 -1.32 16.72 -3.01
C LYS A 36 -1.18 15.30 -3.53
N ILE A 37 -2.06 14.93 -4.45
CA ILE A 37 -1.93 13.73 -5.28
C ILE A 37 -2.02 14.13 -6.75
N VAL A 38 -1.11 13.60 -7.56
CA VAL A 38 -1.12 13.76 -9.00
C VAL A 38 -1.46 12.41 -9.61
N VAL A 39 -2.49 12.34 -10.44
CA VAL A 39 -2.93 11.11 -11.09
C VAL A 39 -2.69 11.22 -12.59
N ASN A 40 -2.13 10.17 -13.17
CA ASN A 40 -1.91 10.02 -14.59
C ASN A 40 -2.70 8.81 -15.12
N TYR A 41 -3.46 8.99 -16.18
CA TYR A 41 -4.31 7.96 -16.77
C TYR A 41 -4.57 8.25 -18.27
N PRO A 42 -4.88 7.23 -19.08
CA PRO A 42 -5.19 7.43 -20.49
C PRO A 42 -6.58 8.04 -20.64
N ASP A 43 -6.69 9.03 -21.51
CA ASP A 43 -7.97 9.66 -21.89
C ASP A 43 -8.74 8.79 -22.88
N ASP A 44 -8.01 8.00 -23.67
CA ASP A 44 -8.55 7.10 -24.69
C ASP A 44 -8.32 5.62 -24.37
N ASP A 45 -9.12 4.75 -24.98
CA ASP A 45 -9.07 3.30 -24.78
C ASP A 45 -7.83 2.63 -25.42
N ILE A 46 -7.09 3.37 -26.26
CA ILE A 46 -5.89 2.90 -26.97
C ILE A 46 -4.59 3.35 -26.29
N CYS A 47 -4.69 4.09 -25.18
CA CYS A 47 -3.59 4.62 -24.37
C CYS A 47 -2.59 5.52 -25.13
N GLU A 48 -3.04 6.24 -26.16
CA GLU A 48 -2.19 7.18 -26.92
C GLU A 48 -2.07 8.53 -26.23
N ASN A 49 -3.18 9.03 -25.67
CA ASN A 49 -3.21 10.30 -24.94
C ASN A 49 -3.35 10.07 -23.44
N TRP A 50 -2.48 10.72 -22.67
CA TRP A 50 -2.45 10.64 -21.21
C TRP A 50 -2.81 11.98 -20.59
N GLU A 51 -3.75 11.96 -19.64
CA GLU A 51 -4.12 13.11 -18.83
C GLU A 51 -3.40 13.06 -17.48
N GLU A 52 -2.84 14.20 -17.07
CA GLU A 52 -2.34 14.42 -15.71
C GLU A 52 -3.24 15.40 -14.96
N LYS A 53 -3.73 15.02 -13.79
CA LYS A 53 -4.53 15.88 -12.91
C LYS A 53 -3.98 15.91 -11.50
N SER A 54 -3.90 17.10 -10.91
CA SER A 54 -3.48 17.31 -9.53
C SER A 54 -4.67 17.64 -8.65
N PHE A 55 -4.70 17.04 -7.46
CA PHE A 55 -5.76 17.22 -6.47
C PHE A 55 -5.15 17.53 -5.10
N VAL A 56 -5.88 18.30 -4.30
CA VAL A 56 -5.48 18.74 -2.95
C VAL A 56 -6.66 18.63 -2.00
N GLY A 57 -6.40 18.42 -0.71
CA GLY A 57 -7.43 18.26 0.31
C GLY A 57 -8.20 16.93 0.20
N GLU A 58 -9.01 16.64 1.21
CA GLU A 58 -9.76 15.38 1.34
C GLU A 58 -10.64 15.08 0.12
N GLU A 59 -11.54 16.01 -0.27
CA GLU A 59 -12.39 15.86 -1.46
C GLU A 59 -11.59 15.67 -2.76
N GLY A 60 -10.41 16.29 -2.85
CA GLY A 60 -9.52 16.12 -3.99
C GLY A 60 -8.93 14.72 -4.05
N PHE A 61 -8.52 14.19 -2.89
CA PHE A 61 -8.00 12.83 -2.78
C PHE A 61 -9.08 11.81 -3.10
N GLU A 62 -10.32 12.00 -2.64
CA GLU A 62 -11.45 11.13 -3.01
C GLU A 62 -11.63 11.04 -4.52
N LYS A 63 -11.61 12.18 -5.22
CA LYS A 63 -11.68 12.22 -6.69
C LYS A 63 -10.51 11.50 -7.34
N ALA A 64 -9.30 11.71 -6.83
CA ALA A 64 -8.10 11.06 -7.34
C ALA A 64 -8.17 9.53 -7.20
N PHE A 65 -8.60 9.02 -6.05
CA PHE A 65 -8.77 7.58 -5.82
C PHE A 65 -9.92 6.97 -6.61
N SER A 66 -11.02 7.71 -6.84
CA SER A 66 -12.07 7.28 -7.78
C SER A 66 -11.50 7.08 -9.18
N ILE A 67 -10.70 8.03 -9.68
CA ILE A 67 -10.04 7.89 -10.99
C ILE A 67 -9.13 6.65 -11.01
N LEU A 68 -8.31 6.46 -9.99
CA LEU A 68 -7.43 5.28 -9.86
C LEU A 68 -8.22 3.96 -9.85
N ASN A 69 -9.42 3.98 -9.28
CA ASN A 69 -10.27 2.80 -9.16
C ASN A 69 -10.97 2.47 -10.49
N ASP A 70 -11.43 3.49 -11.21
CA ASP A 70 -12.30 3.31 -12.36
C ASP A 70 -11.50 3.11 -13.66
N LYS A 71 -10.36 3.81 -13.80
CA LYS A 71 -9.55 3.74 -15.02
C LYS A 71 -8.79 2.42 -15.10
N LYS A 72 -8.75 1.83 -16.31
CA LYS A 72 -8.10 0.52 -16.53
C LYS A 72 -6.60 0.58 -16.21
N PHE A 73 -5.95 1.64 -16.70
CA PHE A 73 -4.55 1.95 -16.47
C PHE A 73 -4.50 3.32 -15.80
N SER A 74 -3.88 3.42 -14.63
CA SER A 74 -3.74 4.68 -13.94
C SER A 74 -2.71 4.54 -12.84
N THR A 75 -1.93 5.61 -12.62
CA THR A 75 -0.98 5.70 -11.51
C THR A 75 -1.17 7.02 -10.79
N GLY A 76 -0.99 6.99 -9.47
CA GLY A 76 -1.02 8.16 -8.62
C GLY A 76 0.35 8.40 -8.01
N LYS A 77 0.65 9.67 -7.75
CA LYS A 77 1.81 10.10 -6.98
C LYS A 77 1.35 11.03 -5.87
N ILE A 78 1.41 10.55 -4.64
CA ILE A 78 1.07 11.27 -3.43
C ILE A 78 2.33 11.95 -2.89
N TYR A 79 2.21 13.24 -2.60
CA TYR A 79 3.28 14.03 -2.02
C TYR A 79 2.96 14.25 -0.55
N CYS A 80 3.74 13.62 0.32
CA CYS A 80 3.53 13.66 1.76
C CYS A 80 4.71 14.32 2.47
N LYS A 81 4.44 14.93 3.62
CA LYS A 81 5.44 15.56 4.48
C LYS A 81 5.30 14.98 5.89
N ILE A 82 6.27 14.15 6.26
CA ILE A 82 6.29 13.47 7.56
C ILE A 82 7.55 13.92 8.30
N GLN A 83 7.39 14.49 9.50
CA GLN A 83 8.51 14.98 10.33
C GLN A 83 9.48 15.90 9.58
N ASN A 84 8.95 16.85 8.79
CA ASN A 84 9.72 17.77 7.93
C ASN A 84 10.50 17.14 6.77
N LYS A 85 10.33 15.85 6.50
CA LYS A 85 10.87 15.20 5.31
C LYS A 85 9.75 15.01 4.28
N ASP A 86 10.05 15.33 3.03
CA ASP A 86 9.15 15.13 1.90
C ASP A 86 9.30 13.70 1.37
N TYR A 87 8.16 13.06 1.09
CA TYR A 87 8.06 11.72 0.53
C TYR A 87 7.17 11.76 -0.71
N ASN A 88 7.56 11.01 -1.72
CA ASN A 88 6.85 10.79 -2.96
C ASN A 88 6.36 9.33 -3.00
N VAL A 89 5.13 9.10 -2.55
CA VAL A 89 4.54 7.77 -2.52
C VAL A 89 3.81 7.54 -3.84
N LEU A 90 4.21 6.53 -4.61
CA LEU A 90 3.41 6.07 -5.74
C LEU A 90 2.23 5.27 -5.21
N VAL A 91 1.07 5.43 -5.83
CA VAL A 91 -0.13 4.69 -5.47
C VAL A 91 -0.79 4.12 -6.71
N SER A 92 -1.23 2.88 -6.63
CA SER A 92 -2.00 2.24 -7.69
C SER A 92 -3.03 1.28 -7.10
N ILE A 93 -4.08 1.00 -7.86
CA ILE A 93 -5.05 -0.04 -7.52
C ILE A 93 -4.77 -1.26 -8.39
N LYS A 94 -4.41 -2.38 -7.74
CA LYS A 94 -3.95 -3.63 -8.35
C LYS A 94 -4.94 -4.77 -8.06
N GLY A 95 -4.77 -5.91 -8.74
CA GLY A 95 -5.65 -7.07 -8.58
C GLY A 95 -7.03 -6.87 -9.23
N LYS A 96 -7.09 -6.75 -10.56
CA LYS A 96 -8.35 -6.60 -11.30
C LYS A 96 -8.98 -7.94 -11.71
N ASN A 97 -8.86 -8.97 -10.87
CA ASN A 97 -9.65 -10.19 -11.05
C ASN A 97 -10.74 -10.25 -9.97
N ASP A 98 -11.76 -11.07 -10.18
CA ASP A 98 -12.91 -11.13 -9.27
C ASP A 98 -12.59 -11.77 -7.89
N LEU A 99 -11.34 -12.19 -7.66
CA LEU A 99 -10.93 -12.92 -6.46
C LEU A 99 -10.27 -12.01 -5.43
N PHE A 100 -9.40 -11.10 -5.86
CA PHE A 100 -8.74 -10.15 -4.95
C PHE A 100 -8.30 -8.88 -5.67
N ARG A 101 -8.42 -7.76 -4.95
CA ARG A 101 -8.08 -6.41 -5.39
C ARG A 101 -7.46 -5.63 -4.23
N GLY A 102 -6.60 -4.67 -4.50
CA GLY A 102 -6.03 -3.88 -3.42
C GLY A 102 -5.41 -2.57 -3.86
N ILE A 103 -4.97 -1.82 -2.87
CA ILE A 103 -4.25 -0.56 -3.03
C ILE A 103 -2.79 -0.85 -2.74
N LEU A 104 -1.92 -0.49 -3.67
CA LEU A 104 -0.47 -0.62 -3.53
C LEU A 104 0.13 0.77 -3.38
N PHE A 105 0.85 0.97 -2.29
CA PHE A 105 1.67 2.16 -2.03
C PHE A 105 3.14 1.77 -2.20
N GLU A 106 3.86 2.49 -3.05
CA GLU A 106 5.28 2.22 -3.31
C GLU A 106 6.08 3.46 -2.93
N ILE A 107 7.02 3.30 -2.00
CA ILE A 107 7.85 4.37 -1.49
C ILE A 107 9.27 4.12 -1.99
N PRO A 108 9.92 5.07 -2.70
CA PRO A 108 11.29 4.90 -3.14
C PRO A 108 12.19 4.55 -1.95
N GLU A 109 13.01 3.52 -2.10
CA GLU A 109 13.87 3.03 -1.04
C GLU A 109 14.80 4.14 -0.53
N GLU A 110 15.33 4.99 -1.41
CA GLU A 110 16.15 6.15 -1.05
C GLU A 110 15.44 7.18 -0.15
N GLU A 111 14.10 7.25 -0.21
CA GLU A 111 13.32 8.13 0.63
C GLU A 111 13.05 7.52 2.02
N LEU A 112 12.95 6.20 2.12
CA LEU A 112 12.84 5.50 3.40
C LEU A 112 14.21 5.33 4.06
N PHE A 113 15.19 4.96 3.26
CA PHE A 113 16.52 4.59 3.66
C PHE A 113 17.57 5.52 3.06
N LEU A 114 18.03 6.50 3.86
CA LEU A 114 19.10 7.42 3.45
C LEU A 114 20.50 6.76 3.47
N GLU A 115 20.67 5.68 4.24
CA GLU A 115 21.92 4.92 4.41
C GLU A 115 21.63 3.42 4.60
N LYS A 116 22.65 2.55 4.58
CA LYS A 116 22.47 1.13 4.92
C LYS A 116 22.05 1.00 6.38
N PHE A 117 20.78 0.68 6.61
CA PHE A 117 20.26 0.46 7.96
C PHE A 117 20.73 -0.88 8.52
N SER A 118 20.92 -0.93 9.83
CA SER A 118 21.03 -2.21 10.53
C SER A 118 19.69 -2.92 10.54
N SER A 119 19.71 -4.25 10.73
CA SER A 119 18.51 -5.07 10.94
C SER A 119 17.58 -4.46 12.00
N ASP A 120 18.16 -3.95 13.09
CA ASP A 120 17.41 -3.43 14.23
C ASP A 120 16.61 -2.16 13.85
N ILE A 121 17.14 -1.32 12.95
CA ILE A 121 16.41 -0.15 12.47
C ILE A 121 15.32 -0.55 11.47
N LEU A 122 15.60 -1.54 10.60
CA LEU A 122 14.60 -2.09 9.68
C LEU A 122 13.44 -2.74 10.43
N ASP A 123 13.71 -3.39 11.56
CA ASP A 123 12.67 -3.95 12.43
C ASP A 123 11.83 -2.83 13.06
N ILE A 124 12.45 -1.75 13.58
CA ILE A 124 11.72 -0.58 14.09
C ILE A 124 10.82 0.06 13.02
N ILE A 125 11.31 0.17 11.78
CA ILE A 125 10.51 0.71 10.67
C ILE A 125 9.37 -0.25 10.33
N THR A 126 9.65 -1.55 10.27
CA THR A 126 8.63 -2.60 10.06
C THR A 126 7.51 -2.46 11.11
N ASP A 127 7.87 -2.33 12.39
CA ASP A 127 6.90 -2.20 13.48
C ASP A 127 6.07 -0.92 13.37
N LYS A 128 6.67 0.20 12.97
CA LYS A 128 5.93 1.45 12.72
C LYS A 128 4.92 1.28 11.59
N ILE A 129 5.32 0.66 10.49
CA ILE A 129 4.43 0.37 9.35
C ILE A 129 3.29 -0.56 9.82
N ALA A 130 3.61 -1.65 10.51
CA ALA A 130 2.62 -2.58 11.04
C ALA A 130 1.58 -1.87 11.94
N ASN A 131 2.04 -1.03 12.87
CA ASN A 131 1.16 -0.28 13.77
C ASN A 131 0.25 0.70 13.03
N SER A 132 0.78 1.43 12.03
CA SER A 132 -0.04 2.32 11.18
C SER A 132 -1.12 1.55 10.42
N ILE A 133 -0.79 0.37 9.89
CA ILE A 133 -1.77 -0.47 9.19
C ILE A 133 -2.80 -1.06 10.17
N ILE A 134 -2.40 -1.45 11.38
CA ILE A 134 -3.32 -1.91 12.42
C ILE A 134 -4.30 -0.80 12.81
N GLU A 135 -3.83 0.45 12.92
CA GLU A 135 -4.68 1.60 13.19
C GLU A 135 -5.71 1.82 12.07
N LEU A 136 -5.27 1.77 10.81
CA LEU A 136 -6.15 1.77 9.63
C LEU A 136 -7.17 0.62 9.68
N TRP A 137 -6.74 -0.56 10.12
CA TRP A 137 -7.61 -1.74 10.18
C TRP A 137 -8.81 -1.56 11.13
N ASN A 138 -8.69 -0.73 12.16
CA ASN A 138 -9.81 -0.50 13.07
C ASN A 138 -11.00 0.20 12.39
N ASN A 139 -10.77 0.83 11.23
CA ASN A 139 -11.78 1.58 10.48
C ASN A 139 -12.03 0.99 9.08
N THR A 140 -11.44 -0.15 8.74
CA THR A 140 -11.52 -0.74 7.39
C THR A 140 -11.72 -2.25 7.45
N GLU A 141 -12.23 -2.83 6.36
CA GLU A 141 -12.56 -4.25 6.22
C GLU A 141 -11.62 -5.01 5.27
N PHE A 142 -10.42 -4.48 4.98
CA PHE A 142 -9.43 -5.23 4.19
C PHE A 142 -9.08 -6.58 4.84
N ASN A 143 -8.66 -7.54 4.02
CA ASN A 143 -8.47 -8.93 4.41
C ASN A 143 -7.06 -9.21 4.91
N TYR A 144 -6.07 -8.60 4.27
CA TYR A 144 -4.68 -8.64 4.71
C TYR A 144 -3.91 -7.44 4.16
N ALA A 145 -2.75 -7.18 4.75
CA ALA A 145 -1.81 -6.21 4.24
C ALA A 145 -0.40 -6.77 4.27
N PHE A 146 0.49 -6.22 3.45
CA PHE A 146 1.90 -6.62 3.45
C PHE A 146 2.81 -5.42 3.29
N CYS A 147 4.09 -5.61 3.63
CA CYS A 147 5.17 -4.69 3.31
C CYS A 147 6.39 -5.52 2.89
N ASP A 148 6.94 -5.23 1.71
CA ASP A 148 8.14 -5.90 1.20
C ASP A 148 8.84 -5.05 0.12
N SER A 149 10.07 -5.42 -0.22
CA SER A 149 10.82 -4.82 -1.33
C SER A 149 10.22 -5.25 -2.66
N GLU A 150 9.90 -4.26 -3.51
CA GLU A 150 9.45 -4.43 -4.90
C GLU A 150 8.28 -5.42 -5.10
N ALA A 151 7.46 -5.63 -4.07
CA ALA A 151 6.35 -6.59 -4.12
C ALA A 151 5.07 -5.99 -4.72
N ASP A 152 4.34 -6.82 -5.46
CA ASP A 152 2.99 -6.52 -5.97
C ASP A 152 1.91 -7.39 -5.28
N ILE A 153 0.65 -7.08 -5.55
CA ILE A 153 -0.51 -7.83 -5.10
C ILE A 153 -0.69 -9.04 -6.02
N GLU A 154 -0.05 -10.15 -5.67
CA GLU A 154 0.01 -11.37 -6.50
C GLU A 154 -0.77 -12.57 -5.93
N TYR A 155 -0.96 -12.62 -4.62
CA TYR A 155 -1.49 -13.79 -3.92
C TYR A 155 -2.89 -13.54 -3.36
N SER A 156 -3.75 -14.56 -3.40
CA SER A 156 -5.03 -14.54 -2.70
C SER A 156 -4.86 -14.73 -1.18
N LEU A 157 -5.88 -14.37 -0.40
CA LEU A 157 -5.89 -14.62 1.05
C LEU A 157 -5.69 -16.11 1.39
N CYS A 158 -6.22 -17.02 0.57
CA CYS A 158 -6.06 -18.46 0.76
C CYS A 158 -4.61 -18.90 0.61
N GLU A 159 -3.92 -18.43 -0.43
CA GLU A 159 -2.51 -18.73 -0.67
C GLU A 159 -1.62 -18.18 0.45
N VAL A 160 -1.87 -16.92 0.84
CA VAL A 160 -1.18 -16.25 1.94
C VAL A 160 -1.33 -17.03 3.27
N ARG A 161 -2.53 -17.54 3.56
CA ARG A 161 -2.82 -18.32 4.78
C ARG A 161 -2.25 -19.74 4.73
N ALA A 162 -2.27 -20.38 3.56
CA ALA A 162 -1.77 -21.73 3.37
C ALA A 162 -0.24 -21.79 3.43
N SER A 163 0.45 -20.67 3.21
CA SER A 163 1.91 -20.65 3.25
C SER A 163 2.47 -20.88 4.66
N GLU A 164 3.26 -21.95 4.80
CA GLU A 164 3.97 -22.29 6.03
C GLU A 164 4.96 -21.19 6.43
N LYS A 165 5.63 -20.58 5.44
CA LYS A 165 6.55 -19.46 5.64
C LYS A 165 5.91 -18.16 5.15
N PRO A 166 6.14 -17.02 5.80
CA PRO A 166 5.64 -15.75 5.28
C PRO A 166 6.24 -15.49 3.90
N ILE A 167 5.37 -15.23 2.93
CA ILE A 167 5.73 -14.92 1.54
C ILE A 167 6.26 -13.50 1.37
N TYR A 168 5.94 -12.62 2.33
CA TYR A 168 6.37 -11.24 2.39
C TYR A 168 7.25 -11.00 3.62
N SER A 169 8.15 -10.01 3.55
CA SER A 169 8.94 -9.48 4.67
C SER A 169 8.10 -9.19 5.91
N MET A 170 6.94 -8.60 5.71
CA MET A 170 5.94 -8.33 6.73
C MET A 170 4.56 -8.62 6.16
N LEU A 171 3.78 -9.42 6.86
CA LEU A 171 2.42 -9.78 6.49
C LEU A 171 1.50 -9.57 7.69
N LEU A 172 0.44 -8.79 7.50
CA LEU A 172 -0.57 -8.51 8.50
C LEU A 172 -1.87 -9.24 8.15
N LEU A 173 -2.34 -10.09 9.06
CA LEU A 173 -3.53 -10.93 8.89
C LEU A 173 -4.47 -10.79 10.08
N LYS A 174 -5.71 -11.24 9.92
CA LYS A 174 -6.64 -11.49 11.03
C LYS A 174 -6.59 -12.96 11.47
N ASN A 175 -6.51 -13.17 12.78
CA ASN A 175 -6.73 -14.47 13.39
C ASN A 175 -8.22 -14.85 13.39
N GLU A 176 -8.52 -16.04 13.89
CA GLU A 176 -9.90 -16.55 14.03
C GLU A 176 -10.79 -15.70 14.96
N PHE A 177 -10.19 -14.91 15.86
CA PHE A 177 -10.85 -13.96 16.75
C PHE A 177 -10.88 -12.52 16.20
N ASN A 178 -10.59 -12.34 14.90
CA ASN A 178 -10.55 -11.04 14.23
C ASN A 178 -9.51 -10.05 14.81
N GLN A 179 -8.48 -10.56 15.50
CA GLN A 179 -7.37 -9.76 16.00
C GLN A 179 -6.22 -9.72 14.98
N PRO A 180 -5.49 -8.60 14.88
CA PRO A 180 -4.35 -8.50 13.98
C PRO A 180 -3.21 -9.42 14.44
N ILE A 181 -2.64 -10.17 13.49
CA ILE A 181 -1.39 -10.92 13.62
C ILE A 181 -0.41 -10.34 12.60
N VAL A 182 0.79 -10.00 13.07
CA VAL A 182 1.94 -9.71 12.21
C VAL A 182 2.76 -11.00 12.07
N ARG A 183 2.93 -11.50 10.83
CA ARG A 183 3.88 -12.55 10.47
C ARG A 183 5.08 -11.90 9.79
N LEU A 184 6.28 -12.15 10.30
CA LEU A 184 7.53 -11.61 9.75
C LEU A 184 8.26 -12.69 8.96
N GLY A 185 8.70 -12.33 7.74
CA GLY A 185 9.53 -13.18 6.90
C GLY A 185 10.96 -13.32 7.44
N SER A 186 11.76 -14.17 6.78
CA SER A 186 13.17 -14.36 7.15
C SER A 186 14.07 -13.18 6.76
N TRP A 187 13.56 -12.26 5.93
CA TRP A 187 14.24 -11.03 5.54
C TRP A 187 13.45 -9.80 6.03
N CYS A 188 14.17 -8.70 6.21
CA CYS A 188 13.64 -7.38 6.50
C CYS A 188 13.00 -6.79 5.24
N ILE A 189 12.22 -5.71 5.42
CA ILE A 189 11.46 -5.05 4.35
C ILE A 189 12.31 -4.52 3.18
N ASP A 190 13.63 -4.45 3.33
CA ASP A 190 14.58 -4.12 2.26
C ASP A 190 14.84 -5.29 1.29
N GLY A 191 14.29 -6.49 1.55
CA GLY A 191 14.44 -7.68 0.72
C GLY A 191 15.82 -8.33 0.77
N LEU A 192 16.79 -7.73 1.49
CA LEU A 192 18.20 -8.09 1.43
C LEU A 192 18.76 -8.49 2.80
N THR A 193 18.31 -7.82 3.87
CA THR A 193 18.85 -8.02 5.21
C THR A 193 18.11 -9.17 5.90
N PRO A 194 18.79 -10.23 6.35
CA PRO A 194 18.15 -11.28 7.15
C PRO A 194 17.68 -10.74 8.51
N ARG A 195 16.52 -11.20 8.99
CA ARG A 195 16.09 -10.96 10.37
C ARG A 195 16.89 -11.85 11.34
N LYS A 196 17.23 -11.30 12.50
CA LYS A 196 17.95 -12.00 13.56
C LYS A 196 17.03 -12.86 14.43
#